data_AF-A0A7Y4YZ17-F1
#
_entry.id   AF-A0A7Y4YZ17-F1
#
_cell.length_a   1.000
_cell.length_b   1.000
_cell.length_c   1.000
_cell.angle_alpha   90.00
_cell.angle_beta   90.00
_cell.angle_gamma   90.00
#
_symmetry.space_group_name_H-M   'P 1'
#
loop_
_entity.id
_entity.type
_entity.pdbx_description
1 polymer ?
#
loop_
_entity_poly.entity_id
_entity_poly.type
_entity_poly.pdbx_seq_one_letter_code
_entity_poly.pdbx_strand_id
1 'polypeptide(L)'
;AHVGGDARITRSLADASLTRLEVDGLGLDAQDRRYLTMIADIYKGGPVGVETLAAGLSEPRDTVEDVIEPFLIQLGLIARTARGRCLNDRGWQHLGLTPPGPVQDGLFGDGK
;
A
#
# COMPACT_ATOMS: atom_id res chain seq x y z
N ALA A 1 -40.88 17.78 -26.57
CA ALA A 1 -39.88 16.69 -26.55
C ALA A 1 -39.91 16.05 -25.16
N HIS A 2 -39.79 14.73 -25.13
CA HIS A 2 -40.09 13.83 -24.00
C HIS A 2 -39.05 13.93 -22.85
N VAL A 3 -39.52 13.59 -21.64
CA VAL A 3 -38.84 13.58 -20.33
C VAL A 3 -37.67 12.57 -20.26
N GLY A 4 -36.63 12.87 -19.46
CA GLY A 4 -35.73 11.87 -18.86
C GLY A 4 -34.31 12.40 -18.65
N GLY A 5 -33.73 12.41 -17.46
CA GLY A 5 -34.14 11.94 -16.16
C GLY A 5 -33.09 12.38 -15.13
N ASP A 6 -33.46 12.41 -13.87
CA ASP A 6 -32.58 12.61 -12.73
C ASP A 6 -31.31 11.75 -12.81
N ALA A 7 -30.18 12.35 -13.17
CA ALA A 7 -28.87 11.73 -13.00
C ALA A 7 -28.47 11.86 -11.53
N ARG A 8 -29.16 11.09 -10.68
CA ARG A 8 -28.81 10.91 -9.28
C ARG A 8 -27.41 10.30 -9.25
N ILE A 9 -26.40 11.09 -8.88
CA ILE A 9 -25.02 10.61 -8.77
C ILE A 9 -25.00 9.55 -7.66
N THR A 10 -25.06 8.28 -8.06
CA THR A 10 -24.98 7.12 -7.19
C THR A 10 -23.52 6.77 -6.92
N ARG A 11 -23.24 6.28 -5.71
CA ARG A 11 -21.90 5.83 -5.28
C ARG A 11 -21.21 4.89 -6.28
N SER A 12 -22.00 4.06 -6.97
CA SER A 12 -21.55 3.14 -8.02
C SER A 12 -20.98 3.84 -9.27
N LEU A 13 -21.50 5.02 -9.63
CA LEU A 13 -20.99 5.80 -10.77
C LEU A 13 -19.68 6.55 -10.40
N ALA A 14 -19.55 6.95 -9.13
CA ALA A 14 -18.32 7.53 -8.59
C ALA A 14 -17.20 6.48 -8.48
N ASP A 15 -17.49 5.25 -8.03
CA ASP A 15 -16.54 4.13 -7.98
C ASP A 15 -16.00 3.77 -9.37
N ALA A 16 -16.86 3.74 -10.39
CA ALA A 16 -16.45 3.46 -11.77
C ALA A 16 -15.57 4.57 -12.40
N SER A 17 -15.66 5.80 -11.86
CA SER A 17 -14.86 6.95 -12.29
C SER A 17 -13.54 7.04 -11.51
N LEU A 18 -13.53 6.72 -10.21
CA LEU A 18 -12.32 6.60 -9.37
C LEU A 18 -11.41 5.45 -9.84
N THR A 19 -12.01 4.33 -10.29
CA THR A 19 -11.28 3.21 -10.94
C THR A 19 -10.53 3.66 -12.20
N ARG A 20 -10.99 4.72 -12.88
CA ARG A 20 -10.36 5.29 -14.08
C ARG A 20 -9.35 6.41 -13.81
N LEU A 21 -9.33 6.96 -12.59
CA LEU A 21 -8.47 8.10 -12.22
C LEU A 21 -7.25 7.68 -11.38
N GLU A 22 -7.08 6.39 -11.14
CA GLU A 22 -5.92 5.83 -10.44
C GLU A 22 -5.67 6.38 -9.02
N VAL A 23 -6.66 7.04 -8.42
CA VAL A 23 -6.62 7.54 -7.03
C VAL A 23 -7.54 6.68 -6.18
N ASP A 24 -6.98 5.99 -5.19
CA ASP A 24 -7.74 5.19 -4.24
C ASP A 24 -8.56 6.07 -3.28
N GLY A 25 -9.51 5.51 -2.54
CA GLY A 25 -10.30 6.20 -1.52
C GLY A 25 -9.49 6.83 -0.39
N LEU A 26 -8.19 6.52 -0.28
CA LEU A 26 -7.25 7.17 0.64
C LEU A 26 -6.43 8.31 0.01
N GLY A 27 -6.64 8.61 -1.27
CA GLY A 27 -5.87 9.62 -2.00
C GLY A 27 -4.51 9.10 -2.53
N LEU A 28 -4.27 7.80 -2.48
CA LEU A 28 -3.05 7.18 -2.99
C LEU A 28 -3.05 7.14 -4.51
N ASP A 29 -1.92 7.49 -5.11
CA ASP A 29 -1.74 7.45 -6.55
C ASP A 29 -1.33 6.04 -7.06
N ALA A 30 -0.99 5.93 -8.34
CA ALA A 30 -0.54 4.67 -8.92
C ALA A 30 0.81 4.19 -8.35
N GLN A 31 1.70 5.11 -7.97
CA GLN A 31 3.04 4.82 -7.50
C GLN A 31 3.01 4.31 -6.06
N ASP A 32 2.22 4.94 -5.20
CA ASP A 32 1.92 4.49 -3.84
C ASP A 32 1.36 3.06 -3.82
N ARG A 33 0.39 2.78 -4.70
CA ARG A 33 -0.21 1.46 -4.79
C ARG A 33 0.77 0.41 -5.28
N ARG A 34 1.64 0.75 -6.24
CA ARG A 34 2.73 -0.15 -6.68
C ARG A 34 3.71 -0.42 -5.55
N TYR A 35 4.05 0.59 -4.74
CA TYR A 35 4.90 0.44 -3.56
C TYR A 35 4.30 -0.57 -2.56
N LEU A 36 3.03 -0.36 -2.17
CA LEU A 36 2.34 -1.24 -1.22
C LEU A 36 2.16 -2.67 -1.76
N THR A 37 1.76 -2.79 -3.03
CA THR A 37 1.56 -4.09 -3.69
C THR A 37 2.86 -4.87 -3.79
N MET A 38 3.99 -4.20 -4.07
CA MET A 38 5.29 -4.85 -4.12
C MET A 38 5.66 -5.50 -2.79
N ILE A 39 5.48 -4.78 -1.68
CA ILE A 39 5.77 -5.33 -0.34
C ILE A 39 4.81 -6.48 -0.02
N ALA A 40 3.53 -6.34 -0.35
CA ALA A 40 2.52 -7.34 -0.05
C ALA A 40 2.69 -8.64 -0.88
N ASP A 41 2.88 -8.52 -2.19
CA ASP A 41 2.86 -9.67 -3.09
C ASP A 41 4.24 -10.33 -3.24
N ILE A 42 5.30 -9.53 -3.47
CA ILE A 42 6.65 -10.08 -3.69
C ILE A 42 7.27 -10.49 -2.36
N TYR A 43 7.16 -9.62 -1.35
CA TYR A 43 7.85 -9.80 -0.07
C TYR A 43 6.96 -10.27 1.07
N LYS A 44 5.69 -10.58 0.78
CA LYS A 44 4.73 -11.14 1.73
C LYS A 44 4.64 -10.34 3.03
N GLY A 45 4.75 -9.01 2.95
CA GLY A 45 4.67 -8.10 4.10
C GLY A 45 6.01 -7.53 4.57
N GLY A 46 7.13 -7.96 4.00
CA GLY A 46 8.47 -7.48 4.36
C GLY A 46 9.21 -8.37 5.38
N PRO A 47 10.38 -7.95 5.89
CA PRO A 47 11.03 -6.65 5.68
C PRO A 47 11.74 -6.51 4.32
N VAL A 48 11.63 -5.34 3.69
CA VAL A 48 12.25 -5.02 2.38
C VAL A 48 13.20 -3.84 2.47
N GLY A 49 14.38 -3.94 1.86
CA GLY A 49 15.32 -2.83 1.75
C GLY A 49 14.81 -1.72 0.82
N VAL A 50 15.16 -0.47 1.12
CA VAL A 50 14.76 0.67 0.26
C VAL A 50 15.36 0.58 -1.13
N GLU A 51 16.59 0.09 -1.25
CA GLU A 51 17.24 -0.07 -2.55
C GLU A 51 16.49 -1.04 -3.44
N THR A 52 15.94 -2.10 -2.84
CA THR A 52 15.13 -3.09 -3.54
C THR A 52 13.80 -2.51 -4.01
N LEU A 53 13.15 -1.70 -3.16
CA LEU A 53 11.91 -1.01 -3.52
C LEU A 53 12.14 0.04 -4.61
N ALA A 54 13.20 0.84 -4.47
CA ALA A 54 13.63 1.83 -5.46
C ALA A 54 13.88 1.17 -6.82
N ALA A 55 14.64 0.06 -6.84
CA ALA A 55 14.90 -0.69 -8.07
C ALA A 55 13.61 -1.26 -8.69
N GLY A 56 12.72 -1.83 -7.87
CA GLY A 56 11.46 -2.39 -8.34
C GLY A 56 10.48 -1.34 -8.87
N LEU A 57 10.50 -0.13 -8.29
CA LEU A 57 9.66 1.00 -8.69
C LEU A 57 10.26 1.81 -9.85
N SER A 58 11.54 1.57 -10.19
CA SER A 58 12.31 2.40 -11.13
C SER A 58 12.39 3.86 -10.70
N GLU A 59 12.45 4.08 -9.39
CA GLU A 59 12.48 5.40 -8.77
C GLU A 59 13.78 5.60 -7.98
N PRO A 60 14.29 6.83 -7.88
CA PRO A 60 15.42 7.13 -7.01
C PRO A 60 15.09 6.81 -5.55
N ARG A 61 16.08 6.29 -4.83
CA ARG A 61 15.97 6.01 -3.39
C ARG A 61 15.46 7.23 -2.61
N ASP A 62 16.02 8.41 -2.89
CA ASP A 62 15.66 9.65 -2.21
C ASP A 62 14.20 10.01 -2.45
N THR A 63 13.69 9.83 -3.67
CA THR A 63 12.25 10.02 -3.98
C THR A 63 11.39 9.08 -3.16
N VAL A 64 11.78 7.81 -3.04
CA VAL A 64 11.03 6.84 -2.23
C VAL A 64 11.00 7.26 -0.76
N GLU A 65 12.14 7.65 -0.18
CA GLU A 65 12.24 7.97 1.26
C GLU A 65 11.64 9.34 1.62
N ASP A 66 11.78 10.33 0.75
CA ASP A 66 11.48 11.73 1.07
C ASP A 66 10.15 12.21 0.48
N VAL A 67 9.63 11.52 -0.54
CA VAL A 67 8.38 11.91 -1.22
C VAL A 67 7.27 10.89 -0.96
N ILE A 68 7.52 9.61 -1.19
CA ILE A 68 6.48 8.56 -1.15
C ILE A 68 6.20 8.11 0.30
N GLU A 69 7.25 7.64 0.99
CA GLU A 69 7.12 7.01 2.30
C GLU A 69 6.48 7.90 3.39
N PRO A 70 6.70 9.23 3.47
CA PRO A 70 6.12 10.06 4.52
C PRO A 70 4.59 9.94 4.61
N PHE A 71 3.90 9.92 3.46
CA PHE A 71 2.44 9.83 3.43
C PHE A 71 1.94 8.43 3.81
N LEU A 72 2.59 7.38 3.28
CA LEU A 72 2.23 5.99 3.58
C LEU A 72 2.46 5.63 5.06
N ILE A 73 3.52 6.16 5.67
CA ILE A 73 3.80 6.02 7.10
C ILE A 73 2.77 6.78 7.93
N GLN A 74 2.41 8.01 7.54
CA GLN A 74 1.43 8.82 8.25
C GLN A 74 0.04 8.17 8.28
N LEU A 75 -0.37 7.52 7.19
CA LEU A 75 -1.60 6.72 7.13
C LEU A 75 -1.49 5.41 7.93
N GLY A 76 -0.28 5.01 8.31
CA GLY A 76 0.02 3.79 9.03
C GLY A 76 -0.08 2.54 8.15
N LEU A 77 0.11 2.68 6.84
CA LEU A 77 0.07 1.55 5.89
C LEU A 77 1.38 0.76 5.92
N ILE A 78 2.50 1.42 6.22
CA ILE A 78 3.83 0.83 6.29
C ILE A 78 4.55 1.24 7.58
N ALA A 79 5.57 0.47 7.95
CA ALA A 79 6.48 0.79 9.03
C ALA A 79 7.94 0.67 8.56
N ARG A 80 8.76 1.67 8.92
CA ARG A 80 10.22 1.57 8.82
C ARG A 80 10.75 0.79 10.03
N THR A 81 11.51 -0.26 9.78
CA THR A 81 12.19 -1.06 10.80
C THR A 81 13.69 -1.10 10.53
N ALA A 82 14.49 -1.54 11.50
CA ALA A 82 15.93 -1.71 11.32
C ALA A 82 16.30 -2.71 10.20
N ARG A 83 15.39 -3.66 9.89
CA ARG A 83 15.58 -4.69 8.86
C ARG A 83 15.05 -4.27 7.49
N GLY A 84 14.27 -3.19 7.40
CA GLY A 84 13.60 -2.76 6.17
C GLY A 84 12.19 -2.22 6.40
N ARG A 85 11.42 -2.09 5.32
CA ARG A 85 10.03 -1.66 5.35
C ARG A 85 9.11 -2.86 5.41
N CYS A 86 8.11 -2.76 6.28
CA CYS A 86 7.09 -3.78 6.46
C CYS A 86 5.71 -3.17 6.22
N LEU A 87 4.79 -3.99 5.72
CA LEU A 87 3.39 -3.62 5.58
C LEU A 87 2.69 -3.80 6.93
N ASN A 88 1.94 -2.79 7.37
CA ASN A 88 1.10 -2.89 8.55
C ASN A 88 -0.27 -3.52 8.22
N ASP A 89 -1.03 -3.89 9.23
CA ASP A 89 -2.39 -4.43 9.08
C ASP A 89 -3.30 -3.53 8.24
N ARG A 90 -3.18 -2.20 8.39
CA ARG A 90 -3.93 -1.24 7.57
C ARG A 90 -3.53 -1.29 6.09
N GLY A 91 -2.26 -1.52 5.79
CA GLY A 91 -1.78 -1.71 4.42
C GLY A 91 -2.35 -2.97 3.79
N TRP A 92 -2.40 -4.08 4.54
CA TRP A 92 -3.06 -5.32 4.10
C TRP A 92 -4.55 -5.13 3.83
N GLN A 93 -5.26 -4.50 4.77
CA GLN A 93 -6.70 -4.20 4.62
C GLN A 93 -6.97 -3.29 3.43
N HIS A 94 -6.12 -2.29 3.21
CA HIS A 94 -6.25 -1.37 2.09
C HIS A 94 -6.12 -2.08 0.74
N LEU A 95 -5.17 -3.01 0.62
CA LEU A 95 -5.00 -3.83 -0.59
C LEU A 95 -6.07 -4.92 -0.75
N GLY A 96 -6.95 -5.10 0.24
CA GLY A 96 -7.91 -6.22 0.27
C GLY A 96 -7.25 -7.59 0.38
N LEU A 97 -5.99 -7.64 0.84
CA LEU A 97 -5.19 -8.86 0.95
C LEU A 97 -5.19 -9.35 2.40
N THR A 98 -5.17 -10.67 2.57
CA THR A 98 -5.02 -11.27 3.90
C THR A 98 -3.52 -11.34 4.24
N PRO A 99 -3.08 -10.82 5.40
CA PRO A 99 -1.70 -10.96 5.81
C PRO A 99 -1.36 -12.46 5.90
N PRO A 100 -0.17 -12.89 5.42
CA PRO A 100 0.30 -14.23 5.72
C PRO A 100 0.33 -14.36 7.24
N GLY A 101 -0.20 -15.47 7.76
CA GLY A 101 -0.36 -15.69 9.19
C GLY A 101 0.91 -15.37 9.98
N PRO A 102 0.80 -15.05 11.28
CA PRO A 102 1.88 -14.48 12.07
C PRO A 102 3.18 -15.24 11.84
N VAL A 103 4.16 -14.55 11.24
CA VAL A 103 5.54 -15.05 11.19
C VAL A 103 6.00 -15.11 12.63
N GLN A 104 6.09 -16.33 13.16
CA GLN A 104 6.59 -16.61 14.50
C GLN A 104 8.08 -16.29 14.54
N ASP A 105 8.44 -15.01 14.63
CA ASP A 105 9.83 -14.58 14.81
C ASP A 105 10.14 -14.68 16.31
N GLY A 106 10.81 -15.78 16.70
CA GLY A 106 11.45 -15.94 18.01
C GLY A 106 10.78 -16.92 18.98
N LEU A 107 10.83 -18.22 18.68
CA LEU A 107 10.56 -19.29 19.66
C LEU A 107 11.84 -19.99 20.18
N PHE A 108 13.03 -19.52 19.79
CA PHE A 108 14.32 -19.96 20.35
C PHE A 108 15.30 -18.76 20.31
N GLY A 109 16.14 -18.46 21.30
CA GLY A 109 16.64 -19.32 22.38
C GLY A 109 16.55 -18.66 23.76
N ASP A 110 15.91 -19.41 24.65
CA ASP A 110 16.03 -19.34 26.09
C ASP A 110 17.51 -19.38 26.48
N GLY A 111 17.92 -18.48 27.39
CA GLY A 111 19.20 -18.56 28.03
C GLY A 111 19.23 -19.75 28.99
N LYS A 112 20.14 -20.69 28.76
CA LYS A 112 20.81 -21.47 29.80
C LYS A 112 22.09 -22.10 29.30
#